data_AF-A0A6P0J0U4-F1
#
_entry.id   AF-A0A6P0J0U4-F1
#
_cell.length_a   1.000
_cell.length_b   1.000
_cell.length_c   1.000
_cell.angle_alpha   90.00
_cell.angle_beta   90.00
_cell.angle_gamma   90.00
#
_symmetry.space_group_name_H-M   'P 1'
#
loop_
_entity.id
_entity.type
_entity.pdbx_description
1 polymer ?
#
loop_
_entity_poly.entity_id
_entity_poly.type
_entity_poly.pdbx_seq_one_letter_code
_entity_poly.pdbx_strand_id
1 'polypeptide(L)' 'MTQPPHLVPYGSWKSPITADMIVQSSVRLGSIALDEKDVYWIEGRPAEAGRNVIVRRTPDGKTVDLTPER' A
#
# COMPACT_ATOMS: atom_id res chain seq x y z
N MET A 1 18.14 -35.67 -13.93
CA MET A 1 19.37 -34.86 -14.15
C MET A 1 19.16 -33.54 -13.44
N THR A 2 19.89 -33.28 -12.35
CA THR A 2 19.72 -32.06 -11.53
C THR A 2 20.64 -30.98 -12.10
N GLN A 3 20.11 -29.79 -12.39
CA GLN A 3 20.89 -28.67 -12.90
C GLN A 3 21.92 -28.22 -11.83
N PRO A 4 23.20 -27.99 -12.21
CA PRO A 4 24.19 -27.47 -11.27
C PRO A 4 23.79 -26.07 -10.78
N PRO A 5 24.11 -25.70 -9.52
CA PRO A 5 23.77 -24.39 -8.97
C PRO A 5 24.46 -23.28 -9.78
N HIS A 6 23.69 -22.26 -10.14
CA HIS A 6 24.17 -21.10 -10.89
C HIS A 6 24.88 -20.13 -9.93
N LEU A 7 26.21 -20.16 -9.91
CA LEU A 7 27.04 -19.25 -9.12
C LEU A 7 27.14 -17.89 -9.83
N VAL A 8 26.66 -16.83 -9.19
CA VAL A 8 26.83 -15.45 -9.65
C VAL A 8 27.44 -14.58 -8.54
N PRO A 9 28.12 -13.48 -8.88
CA PRO A 9 28.63 -12.55 -7.89
C PRO A 9 27.54 -11.99 -6.97
N TYR A 10 27.93 -11.57 -5.77
CA TYR A 10 27.03 -10.85 -4.87
C TYR A 10 26.42 -9.63 -5.58
N GLY A 11 25.12 -9.43 -5.39
CA GLY A 11 24.35 -8.37 -6.04
C GLY A 11 23.92 -8.65 -7.49
N SER A 12 24.34 -9.77 -8.10
CA SER A 12 23.96 -10.15 -9.47
C SER A 12 22.83 -11.19 -9.53
N TRP A 13 22.25 -11.55 -8.39
CA TRP A 13 21.05 -12.38 -8.36
C TRP A 13 19.90 -11.64 -9.01
N LYS A 14 19.24 -12.28 -9.99
CA LYS A 14 18.00 -11.76 -10.54
C LYS A 14 16.97 -11.66 -9.42
N SER A 15 16.68 -10.43 -9.01
CA SER A 15 15.63 -10.14 -8.03
C SER A 15 14.26 -10.20 -8.72
N PRO A 16 13.28 -10.97 -8.19
CA PRO A 16 11.90 -10.86 -8.63
C PRO A 16 11.23 -9.56 -8.14
N ILE A 17 11.86 -8.83 -7.20
CA ILE A 17 11.39 -7.56 -6.68
C ILE A 17 12.00 -6.44 -7.53
N THR A 18 11.16 -5.77 -8.33
CA THR A 18 11.56 -4.64 -9.17
C THR A 18 11.55 -3.33 -8.40
N ALA A 19 12.27 -2.31 -8.88
CA ALA A 19 12.19 -0.97 -8.31
C ALA A 19 10.76 -0.40 -8.36
N ASP A 20 9.99 -0.73 -9.40
CA ASP A 20 8.59 -0.30 -9.54
C ASP A 20 7.70 -0.86 -8.43
N MET A 21 7.90 -2.13 -8.03
CA MET A 21 7.19 -2.73 -6.89
C MET A 21 7.48 -2.00 -5.57
N ILE A 22 8.69 -1.45 -5.41
CA ILE A 22 9.05 -0.64 -4.24
C ILE A 22 8.36 0.73 -4.29
N VAL A 23 8.25 1.34 -5.47
CA VAL A 23 7.61 2.66 -5.63
C VAL A 23 6.08 2.56 -5.51
N GLN A 24 5.48 1.47 -5.95
CA GLN A 24 4.07 1.15 -5.70
C GLN A 24 3.77 0.83 -4.22
N SER A 25 4.78 0.85 -3.34
CA SER A 25 4.65 0.29 -2.00
C SER A 25 3.70 1.07 -1.11
N SER A 26 2.64 0.33 -0.81
CA SER A 26 1.73 0.35 0.33
C SER A 26 1.02 1.66 0.65
N VAL A 27 -0.31 1.56 0.52
CA VAL A 27 -1.25 2.38 1.25
C VAL A 27 -0.82 2.46 2.72
N ARG A 28 -0.67 3.69 3.23
CA ARG A 28 -0.35 3.92 4.64
C ARG A 28 -1.61 4.26 5.40
N LEU A 29 -1.92 3.49 6.43
CA LEU A 29 -3.03 3.76 7.34
C LEU A 29 -2.50 4.47 8.58
N GLY A 30 -3.10 5.60 8.92
CA GLY A 30 -2.73 6.39 10.09
C GLY A 30 -3.95 7.04 10.75
N SER A 31 -3.76 7.57 11.95
CA SER A 31 -4.77 8.39 12.66
C SER A 31 -6.16 7.74 12.72
N ILE A 32 -6.22 6.49 13.22
CA ILE A 32 -7.48 5.77 13.36
C ILE A 32 -8.37 6.47 14.40
N ALA A 33 -9.63 6.72 14.03
CA ALA A 33 -10.66 7.22 14.92
C ALA A 33 -11.90 6.32 14.85
N LEU A 34 -12.56 6.16 15.99
CA LEU A 34 -13.79 5.38 16.13
C LEU A 34 -14.93 6.33 16.50
N ASP A 35 -16.05 6.25 15.79
CA ASP A 35 -17.26 7.02 16.08
C ASP A 35 -18.48 6.10 16.01
N GLU A 36 -19.04 5.78 17.17
CA GLU A 36 -20.08 4.77 17.37
C GLU A 36 -19.80 3.43 16.66
N LYS A 37 -20.30 3.27 15.43
CA LYS A 37 -20.16 2.06 14.62
C LYS A 37 -19.27 2.27 13.39
N ASP A 38 -18.91 3.50 13.10
CA ASP A 38 -18.06 3.88 11.97
C ASP A 38 -16.59 3.94 12.41
N VAL A 39 -15.69 3.58 11.48
CA VAL A 39 -14.23 3.63 11.65
C VAL A 39 -13.65 4.58 10.63
N TYR A 40 -12.76 5.47 11.07
CA TYR A 40 -12.11 6.45 10.21
C TYR A 40 -10.60 6.27 10.26
N TRP A 41 -9.92 6.52 9.15
CA TRP A 41 -8.46 6.61 9.09
C TRP A 41 -8.01 7.60 8.03
N ILE A 42 -6.76 8.02 8.14
CA ILE A 42 -6.06 8.70 7.07
C ILE A 42 -5.35 7.64 6.24
N GLU A 43 -5.64 7.65 4.94
CA GLU A 43 -5.04 6.79 3.94
C GLU A 43 -4.06 7.59 3.09
N GLY A 44 -2.76 7.26 3.18
CA GLY A 44 -1.73 7.82 2.32
C GLY A 44 -1.69 7.05 0.99
N ARG A 45 -1.87 7.77 -0.12
CA ARG A 45 -1.93 7.20 -1.48
C ARG A 45 -0.79 7.76 -2.34
N PRO A 46 0.40 7.12 -2.34
CA PRO A 46 1.54 7.56 -3.15
C PRO A 46 1.22 7.67 -4.65
N ALA A 47 0.37 6.78 -5.16
CA ALA A 47 -0.07 6.77 -6.55
C ALA A 47 -0.94 7.99 -6.94
N GLU A 48 -1.56 8.67 -5.97
CA GLU A 48 -2.39 9.87 -6.17
C GLU A 48 -1.59 11.14 -5.80
N ALA A 49 -0.41 11.31 -6.39
CA ALA A 49 0.49 12.44 -6.13
C ALA A 49 0.82 12.65 -4.63
N GLY A 50 0.90 11.55 -3.86
CA GLY A 50 1.22 11.59 -2.44
C GLY A 50 0.13 12.18 -1.56
N ARG A 51 -1.12 12.20 -2.03
CA ARG A 51 -2.26 12.72 -1.26
C ARG A 51 -2.62 11.81 -0.07
N ASN A 52 -3.13 12.46 0.97
CA ASN A 52 -3.76 11.80 2.11
C ASN A 52 -5.28 11.99 2.03
N VAL A 53 -6.04 10.91 2.25
CA VAL A 53 -7.51 10.89 2.17
C VAL A 53 -8.09 10.44 3.50
N ILE A 54 -9.14 11.11 3.98
CA ILE A 54 -9.93 10.61 5.09
C ILE A 54 -10.89 9.56 4.56
N VAL A 55 -10.77 8.33 5.06
CA VAL A 55 -11.64 7.22 4.69
C VAL A 55 -12.55 6.90 5.86
N ARG A 56 -13.83 6.68 5.59
CA ARG A 56 -14.81 6.15 6.55
C ARG A 56 -15.20 4.74 6.16
N ARG A 57 -15.18 3.82 7.12
CA ARG A 57 -15.74 2.47 7.02
C ARG A 57 -16.97 2.34 7.89
N THR A 58 -18.08 1.97 7.25
CA THR A 58 -19.36 1.72 7.91
C THR A 58 -19.48 0.27 8.41
N PRO A 59 -20.46 -0.05 9.27
CA PRO A 59 -20.62 -1.38 9.84
C PRO A 59 -20.92 -2.48 8.82
N ASP A 60 -21.53 -2.11 7.68
CA ASP A 60 -21.75 -2.98 6.53
C ASP A 60 -20.46 -3.23 5.72
N GLY A 61 -19.32 -2.69 6.17
CA GLY A 61 -18.00 -2.94 5.62
C GLY A 61 -17.62 -2.04 4.44
N LYS A 62 -18.51 -1.13 4.02
CA LYS A 62 -18.23 -0.19 2.92
C LYS A 62 -17.25 0.88 3.36
N THR A 63 -16.35 1.24 2.46
CA THR A 63 -15.37 2.31 2.62
C THR A 63 -15.69 3.46 1.68
N VAL A 64 -15.69 4.70 2.19
CA VAL A 64 -15.94 5.90 1.38
C VAL A 64 -14.86 6.94 1.64
N ASP A 65 -14.43 7.61 0.59
CA ASP A 65 -13.52 8.74 0.66
C ASP A 65 -14.31 10.00 1.02
N LEU A 66 -13.91 10.69 2.08
CA LEU A 66 -14.56 11.92 2.55
C LEU A 66 -13.86 13.19 2.06
N THR A 67 -12.78 13.05 1.28
CA THR A 67 -11.98 14.18 0.79
C THR A 67 -12.05 14.23 -0.75
N PRO A 68 -12.44 15.36 -1.39
CA PRO A 68 -12.65 15.44 -2.84
C PRO A 68 -11.38 15.24 -3.68
N GLU A 69 -11.49 14.54 -4.82
CA GLU A 69 -10.41 14.46 -5.82
C GLU A 69 -10.04 15.85 -6.37
N ARG A 70 -8.77 16.01 -6.77
CA ARG A 70 -8.19 17.30 -7.17
C ARG A 70 -8.25 17.49 -8.68
#